data_AF-A0A8T2SNY7-F1
#
_entry.id   AF-A0A8T2SNY7-F1
#
_cell.length_a   1.000
_cell.length_b   1.000
_cell.length_c   1.000
_cell.angle_alpha   90.00
_cell.angle_beta   90.00
_cell.angle_gamma   90.00
#
_symmetry.space_group_name_H-M   'P 1'
#
loop_
_entity.id
_entity.type
_entity.pdbx_description
1 polymer ?
#
loop_
_entity_poly.entity_id
_entity_poly.type
_entity_poly.pdbx_seq_one_letter_code
_entity_poly.pdbx_strand_id
1 'polypeptide(L)' 'MGIFLYYLLRLEPFTSLHKNLQGGKFDHADRLFHSIEGAFKNFLTNTSDVKELIPEFFYMPEFLVNSNKYYMGIKQDGE' A
#
# COMPACT_ATOMS: atom_id res chain seq x y z
N MET A 1 3.70 -4.27 8.88
CA MET A 1 3.46 -4.98 7.60
C MET A 1 4.77 -5.01 6.82
N GLY A 2 5.04 -6.10 6.10
CA GLY A 2 6.24 -6.19 5.24
C GLY A 2 6.17 -5.20 4.07
N ILE A 3 7.32 -4.72 3.61
CA ILE A 3 7.44 -3.71 2.53
C ILE A 3 6.72 -4.15 1.25
N PHE A 4 6.86 -5.42 0.87
CA PHE A 4 6.17 -6.00 -0.30
C PHE A 4 4.66 -5.96 -0.17
N LEU A 5 4.10 -6.36 0.98
CA LEU A 5 2.64 -6.34 1.20
C LEU A 5 2.08 -4.91 1.23
N TYR A 6 2.90 -3.93 1.66
CA TYR A 6 2.52 -2.52 1.63
C TYR A 6 2.38 -2.02 0.19
N TYR A 7 3.40 -2.20 -0.66
CA TYR A 7 3.36 -1.69 -2.04
C TYR A 7 2.43 -2.51 -2.95
N LEU A 8 2.46 -3.84 -2.85
CA LEU A 8 1.71 -4.73 -3.74
C LEU A 8 0.26 -4.95 -3.30
N LEU A 9 -0.28 -4.09 -2.43
CA LEU A 9 -1.63 -4.16 -1.86
C LEU A 9 -2.74 -4.42 -2.91
N ARG A 10 -2.56 -3.96 -4.15
CA ARG A 10 -3.53 -4.06 -5.26
C ARG A 10 -3.43 -5.32 -6.10
N LEU A 11 -2.39 -6.13 -5.90
CA LEU A 11 -2.13 -7.34 -6.68
C LEU A 11 -2.43 -8.59 -5.86
N GLU A 12 -3.08 -9.57 -6.48
CA GLU A 12 -3.13 -10.92 -5.90
C GLU A 12 -1.77 -11.63 -6.10
N PRO A 13 -1.35 -12.48 -5.15
CA PRO A 13 -2.06 -12.89 -3.92
C PRO A 13 -1.86 -11.94 -2.73
N PHE A 14 -1.15 -10.82 -2.90
CA PHE A 14 -0.77 -9.92 -1.81
C PHE A 14 -1.96 -9.21 -1.18
N THR A 15 -2.99 -8.87 -1.95
CA THR A 15 -4.26 -8.35 -1.43
C THR A 15 -4.90 -9.33 -0.44
N SER A 16 -5.04 -10.60 -0.84
CA SER A 16 -5.59 -11.65 0.03
C SER A 16 -4.75 -11.86 1.28
N LEU A 17 -3.42 -11.88 1.15
CA LEU A 17 -2.50 -11.98 2.28
C LEU A 17 -2.63 -10.80 3.24
N HIS A 18 -2.71 -9.57 2.71
CA HIS A 18 -2.90 -8.37 3.51
C HIS A 18 -4.21 -8.43 4.29
N LYS A 19 -5.32 -8.85 3.66
CA LYS A 19 -6.60 -9.02 4.35
C LYS A 19 -6.52 -10.08 5.44
N ASN A 20 -5.89 -11.21 5.16
CA ASN A 20 -5.76 -12.30 6.13
C ASN A 20 -4.98 -11.87 7.38
N LEU A 21 -3.92 -11.09 7.22
CA LEU A 21 -3.16 -10.57 8.36
C LEU A 21 -3.95 -9.55 9.21
N GLN A 22 -4.93 -8.87 8.62
CA GLN A 22 -5.81 -7.91 9.29
C GLN A 22 -7.17 -8.50 9.72
N GLY A 23 -7.29 -9.83 9.80
CA GLY A 23 -8.52 -10.49 10.24
C GLY A 23 -9.65 -10.43 9.20
N GLY A 24 -9.31 -10.50 7.92
CA GLY A 24 -10.24 -10.59 6.79
C GLY A 24 -10.60 -9.25 6.13
N LYS A 25 -10.07 -8.13 6.61
CA LYS A 25 -10.33 -6.77 6.10
C LYS A 25 -9.04 -6.03 5.76
N PHE A 26 -9.15 -4.93 5.03
CA PHE A 26 -8.03 -4.02 4.86
C PHE A 26 -7.70 -3.31 6.18
N ASP A 27 -6.47 -2.80 6.26
CA ASP A 27 -6.07 -1.96 7.38
C ASP A 27 -6.75 -0.59 7.31
N HIS A 28 -6.54 0.25 8.32
CA HIS A 28 -6.96 1.65 8.29
C HIS A 28 -6.46 2.32 7.01
N ALA A 29 -7.37 3.04 6.33
CA ALA A 29 -7.11 3.68 5.05
C ALA A 29 -5.80 4.47 5.09
N ASP A 30 -5.61 5.39 6.04
CA ASP A 30 -4.40 6.24 6.18
C ASP A 30 -3.07 5.47 6.24
N ARG A 31 -3.08 4.19 6.63
CA ARG A 31 -1.87 3.34 6.72
C ARG A 31 -1.59 2.55 5.44
N LEU A 32 -2.50 2.54 4.49
CA LEU A 32 -2.35 1.85 3.21
C LEU A 32 -1.46 2.65 2.26
N PHE A 33 -0.96 1.96 1.24
CA PHE A 33 -0.22 2.59 0.15
C PHE A 33 -1.22 3.20 -0.84
N HIS A 34 -1.27 4.53 -0.91
CA HIS A 34 -2.16 5.26 -1.82
C HIS A 34 -1.41 5.75 -3.06
N SER A 35 -0.31 6.46 -2.86
CA SER A 35 0.47 7.08 -3.93
C SER A 35 1.97 7.05 -3.61
N ILE A 36 2.78 7.09 -4.67
CA ILE A 36 4.24 7.18 -4.56
C ILE A 36 4.64 8.49 -3.87
N GLU A 37 4.02 9.61 -4.25
CA GLU A 37 4.28 10.91 -3.64
C GLU A 37 3.99 10.92 -2.13
N GLY A 38 2.83 10.39 -1.73
CA GLY A 38 2.45 10.31 -0.32
C GLY A 38 3.41 9.45 0.49
N ALA A 39 3.82 8.30 -0.07
CA ALA A 39 4.82 7.42 0.55
C ALA A 39 6.18 8.12 0.66
N PHE A 40 6.65 8.76 -0.41
CA PHE A 40 7.93 9.47 -0.44
C PHE A 40 7.95 10.61 0.58
N LYS A 41 6.89 11.40 0.67
CA LYS A 41 6.75 12.45 1.69
C LYS A 41 6.80 11.88 3.10
N ASN A 42 6.12 10.75 3.35
CA ASN A 42 6.15 10.08 4.65
C ASN A 42 7.56 9.59 5.02
N PHE A 43 8.34 9.06 4.07
CA PHE A 43 9.72 8.64 4.33
C PHE A 43 10.64 9.82 4.67
N LEU A 44 10.38 11.00 4.09
CA LEU A 44 11.15 12.21 4.39
C LEU A 44 10.79 12.82 5.75
N THR A 45 9.56 12.69 6.21
CA THR A 45 9.09 13.31 7.46
C THR A 45 9.16 12.38 8.66
N ASN A 46 9.02 11.07 8.46
CA ASN A 46 9.03 10.08 9.52
C ASN A 46 10.35 9.30 9.52
N THR A 47 11.25 9.64 10.44
CA THR A 47 12.56 8.98 10.58
C THR A 47 12.47 7.52 11.02
N SER A 48 11.31 7.06 11.49
CA SER A 48 11.06 5.64 11.80
C SER A 48 10.53 4.86 10.60
N ASP A 49 10.19 5.54 9.50
CA ASP A 49 9.66 4.89 8.31
C ASP A 49 10.76 4.62 7.26
N VAL A 50 11.49 3.54 7.48
CA VAL A 50 12.58 3.07 6.61
C VAL A 50 12.08 1.96 5.66
N LYS A 51 11.48 2.36 4.52
CA LYS A 51 11.10 1.41 3.45
C LYS A 51 11.94 1.64 2.21
N GLU A 52 12.55 0.57 1.71
CA GLU A 52 13.26 0.58 0.42
C GLU A 52 12.29 0.37 -0.74
N LEU A 53 12.69 0.84 -1.93
CA LEU A 53 11.97 0.51 -3.17
C LEU A 53 12.14 -0.97 -3.49
N ILE A 54 11.06 -1.60 -3.91
CA ILE A 54 11.07 -2.99 -4.39
C ILE A 54 11.30 -3.03 -5.91
N PRO A 55 11.82 -4.14 -6.46
CA PRO A 55 12.08 -4.26 -7.90
C PRO A 55 10.88 -3.93 -8.81
N GLU A 56 9.66 -4.19 -8.34
CA GLU A 56 8.40 -4.00 -9.06
C GLU A 56 8.18 -2.55 -9.49
N PHE A 57 8.80 -1.57 -8.82
CA PHE A 57 8.79 -0.16 -9.23
C PHE A 57 9.42 0.07 -10.61
N PHE A 58 10.31 -0.83 -11.06
CA PHE A 58 11.08 -0.63 -12.28
C PHE A 58 10.53 -1.39 -13.48
N TYR A 59 9.62 -2.36 -13.29
CA TYR A 59 9.13 -3.19 -14.38
C TYR A 59 7.63 -3.53 -14.33
N MET A 60 6.91 -3.23 -13.24
CA MET A 60 5.52 -3.64 -13.08
C MET A 60 4.63 -2.47 -12.61
N PRO A 61 4.23 -1.54 -13.49
CA PRO A 61 3.36 -0.43 -13.11
C PRO A 61 1.96 -0.85 -12.60
N GLU A 62 1.55 -2.09 -12.84
CA GLU A 62 0.24 -2.64 -12.50
C GLU A 62 -0.09 -2.58 -11.00
N PHE A 63 0.92 -2.64 -10.11
CA PHE A 63 0.66 -2.54 -8.66
C PHE A 63 0.16 -1.16 -8.21
N LEU A 64 0.31 -0.14 -9.06
CA LEU A 64 -0.21 1.21 -8.82
C LEU A 64 -1.69 1.33 -9.20
N VAL A 65 -2.21 0.40 -10.00
CA VAL A 65 -3.57 0.45 -10.54
C VAL A 65 -4.50 -0.43 -9.73
N ASN A 66 -5.63 0.13 -9.28
CA ASN A 66 -6.68 -0.64 -8.60
C ASN A 66 -7.61 -1.33 -9.63
N SER A 67 -7.06 -2.20 -10.47
CA SER A 67 -7.80 -2.88 -11.56
C SER A 67 -8.96 -3.73 -11.02
N ASN A 68 -8.78 -4.30 -9.83
CA ASN A 68 -9.77 -5.14 -9.15
C ASN A 68 -10.84 -4.33 -8.40
N LYS A 69 -10.77 -2.98 -8.42
CA LYS A 69 -11.73 -2.07 -7.79
C LYS A 69 -11.97 -2.36 -6.30
N TYR A 70 -10.91 -2.70 -5.58
CA TYR A 70 -10.99 -2.92 -4.14
C TYR A 70 -11.40 -1.64 -3.40
N TYR A 71 -12.32 -1.76 -2.45
CA TYR A 71 -12.63 -0.68 -1.52
C TYR A 71 -11.57 -0.63 -0.42
N MET A 72 -10.73 0.41 -0.46
CA MET A 72 -9.59 0.59 0.47
C MET A 72 -9.92 1.53 1.64
N GLY A 73 -11.17 1.98 1.75
CA GLY A 73 -11.60 2.95 2.75
C GLY A 73 -11.43 4.39 2.27
N ILE A 74 -11.62 5.32 3.20
CA ILE A 74 -11.50 6.76 3.03
C ILE A 74 -10.54 7.23 4.13
N LYS A 75 -9.52 8.00 3.76
CA LYS A 75 -8.54 8.64 4.65
C LYS A 75 -9.22 9.67 5.55
N GLN A 76 -8.53 10.09 6.61
CA GLN A 76 -9.06 11.11 7.53
C GLN A 76 -9.29 12.47 6.86
N ASP A 77 -8.56 12.78 5.79
CA ASP A 77 -8.72 13.99 4.99
C ASP A 77 -9.91 13.92 4.01
N GLY A 78 -10.62 12.79 3.94
CA GLY A 78 -11.80 12.59 3.11
C GLY A 78 -11.51 12.01 1.72
N GLU A 79 -10.26 11.68 1.42
CA GLU A 79 -9.84 11.04 0.15
C GLU A 79 -9.79 9.51 0.18
#